data_AF-X1ID37-F1
#
_entry.id   AF-X1ID37-F1
#
_cell.length_a   1.000
_cell.length_b   1.000
_cell.length_c   1.000
_cell.angle_alpha   90.00
_cell.angle_beta   90.00
_cell.angle_gamma   90.00
#
_symmetry.space_group_name_H-M   'P 1'
#
loop_
_entity.id
_entity.type
_entity.pdbx_description
1 polymer ?
#
loop_
_entity_poly.entity_id
_entity_poly.type
_entity_poly.pdbx_seq_one_letter_code
_entity_poly.pdbx_strand_id
1 'polypeptide(L)'
;MINHLLKEVMNNPEEPIQEFGYTDLSASLQKNYTDKVRFIACYNKDVALTTRRTRSRNTACFQELMGKTALIGDLKTIKKSNDRLKSFLNKKHMTKFYKLNMEKAEQGDEVYILKVEEMKDAIEKEESLDGRYFIQTEVSEEMDKEEIEWSYKCLQKVERAFRFIKHELDIRPVHVRKETRIRGHVMISYFGLLTEVLTEKKLKEVFPDAYDREQKWIKKIRR
;
A
#
# COMPACT_ATOMS: atom_id res chain seq x y z
N MET A 1 -14.08 12.71 3.25
CA MET A 1 -13.15 11.99 2.34
C MET A 1 -12.70 12.98 1.28
N ILE A 2 -11.41 13.04 0.97
CA ILE A 2 -10.77 14.00 0.05
C ILE A 2 -11.09 13.68 -1.45
N ASN A 3 -12.19 12.96 -1.70
CA ASN A 3 -12.54 12.47 -3.04
C ASN A 3 -12.80 13.60 -4.04
N HIS A 4 -13.07 14.82 -3.56
CA HIS A 4 -13.25 15.98 -4.43
C HIS A 4 -11.91 16.44 -5.02
N LEU A 5 -10.84 16.51 -4.22
CA LEU A 5 -9.49 16.83 -4.73
C LEU A 5 -9.01 15.80 -5.75
N LEU A 6 -9.40 14.52 -5.59
CA LEU A 6 -9.04 13.50 -6.58
C LEU A 6 -9.55 13.86 -7.99
N LYS A 7 -10.74 14.45 -8.11
CA LYS A 7 -11.27 14.87 -9.41
C LYS A 7 -10.41 15.97 -10.03
N GLU A 8 -9.96 16.92 -9.22
CA GLU A 8 -9.09 18.01 -9.66
C GLU A 8 -7.72 17.50 -10.09
N VAL A 9 -7.12 16.59 -9.31
CA VAL A 9 -5.85 15.91 -9.67
C VAL A 9 -5.99 15.07 -10.96
N MET A 10 -7.20 14.67 -11.33
CA MET A 10 -7.46 13.94 -12.58
C MET A 10 -7.57 14.84 -13.80
N ASN A 11 -7.80 16.15 -13.64
CA ASN A 11 -7.81 17.10 -14.75
C ASN A 11 -6.40 17.32 -15.32
N ASN A 12 -5.37 17.28 -14.46
CA ASN A 12 -3.96 17.42 -14.85
C ASN A 12 -3.15 16.16 -14.45
N PRO A 13 -3.27 15.05 -15.18
CA PRO A 13 -2.61 13.79 -14.81
C PRO A 13 -1.10 13.77 -15.06
N GLU A 14 -0.58 14.69 -15.87
CA GLU A 14 0.85 14.74 -16.23
C GLU A 14 1.71 15.47 -15.19
N GLU A 15 1.10 16.31 -14.34
CA GLU A 15 1.84 17.00 -13.28
C GLU A 15 2.07 16.03 -12.09
N PRO A 16 3.33 15.70 -11.77
CA PRO A 16 3.64 14.66 -10.79
C PRO A 16 3.35 15.07 -9.35
N ILE A 17 3.38 16.39 -9.05
CA ILE A 17 3.17 16.95 -7.72
C ILE A 17 2.25 18.17 -7.84
N GLN A 18 1.07 18.08 -7.25
CA GLN A 18 0.07 19.13 -7.20
C GLN A 18 -0.18 19.52 -5.75
N GLU A 19 -0.40 20.82 -5.52
CA GLU A 19 -0.61 21.37 -4.19
C GLU A 19 -2.03 21.94 -4.08
N PHE A 20 -2.67 21.68 -2.94
CA PHE A 20 -3.99 22.18 -2.59
C PHE A 20 -3.94 22.78 -1.19
N GLY A 21 -4.46 24.00 -1.04
CA GLY A 21 -4.56 24.69 0.23
C GLY A 21 -5.90 24.48 0.93
N TYR A 22 -6.11 25.20 2.03
CA TYR A 22 -7.39 25.20 2.76
C TYR A 22 -8.58 25.67 1.90
N THR A 23 -8.36 26.61 0.99
CA THR A 23 -9.40 27.17 0.10
C THR A 23 -9.97 26.14 -0.87
N ASP A 24 -9.17 25.13 -1.23
CA ASP A 24 -9.54 24.09 -2.20
C ASP A 24 -10.34 22.94 -1.52
N LEU A 25 -10.47 22.98 -0.20
CA LEU A 25 -11.26 22.01 0.54
C LEU A 25 -12.76 22.33 0.47
N SER A 26 -13.59 21.27 0.44
CA SER A 26 -15.02 21.43 0.57
C SER A 26 -15.39 22.05 1.92
N ALA A 27 -16.49 22.82 1.98
CA ALA A 27 -16.95 23.48 3.21
C ALA A 27 -17.18 22.50 4.39
N SER A 28 -17.45 21.24 4.10
CA SER A 28 -17.55 20.16 5.10
C SER A 28 -16.19 19.75 5.69
N LEU A 29 -15.13 19.75 4.89
CA LEU A 29 -13.78 19.37 5.32
C LEU A 29 -13.08 20.55 6.00
N GLN A 30 -13.33 21.78 5.57
CA GLN A 30 -12.83 23.00 6.21
C GLN A 30 -13.13 23.04 7.72
N LYS A 31 -14.25 22.47 8.18
CA LYS A 31 -14.58 22.38 9.61
C LYS A 31 -13.61 21.52 10.44
N ASN A 32 -12.87 20.61 9.80
CA ASN A 32 -12.01 19.63 10.45
C ASN A 32 -10.52 19.98 10.38
N TYR A 33 -10.16 21.04 9.66
CA TYR A 33 -8.77 21.41 9.40
C TYR A 33 -8.52 22.88 9.76
N THR A 34 -7.27 23.18 10.05
CA THR A 34 -6.78 24.55 10.23
C THR A 34 -6.56 25.22 8.88
N ASP A 35 -6.54 26.55 8.88
CA ASP A 35 -6.25 27.40 7.72
C ASP A 35 -4.85 27.16 7.13
N LYS A 36 -3.93 26.59 7.92
CA LYS A 36 -2.54 26.29 7.54
C LYS A 36 -2.36 24.93 6.87
N VAL A 37 -3.42 24.15 6.69
CA VAL A 37 -3.29 22.82 6.10
C VAL A 37 -2.94 22.91 4.61
N ARG A 38 -1.96 22.12 4.21
CA ARG A 38 -1.57 21.90 2.82
C ARG A 38 -1.72 20.42 2.49
N PHE A 39 -2.29 20.13 1.33
CA PHE A 39 -2.39 18.80 0.76
C PHE A 39 -1.55 18.72 -0.49
N ILE A 40 -0.59 17.79 -0.52
CA ILE A 40 0.25 17.55 -1.68
C ILE A 40 -0.16 16.23 -2.29
N ALA A 41 -0.72 16.29 -3.50
CA ALA A 41 -1.04 15.12 -4.30
C ALA A 41 0.18 14.74 -5.14
N CYS A 42 0.69 13.53 -4.94
CA CYS A 42 1.85 13.02 -5.64
C CYS A 42 1.46 11.84 -6.53
N TYR A 43 2.17 11.68 -7.65
CA TYR A 43 2.02 10.55 -8.56
C TYR A 43 3.34 9.82 -8.78
N ASN A 44 3.37 8.53 -8.43
CA ASN A 44 4.49 7.64 -8.69
C ASN A 44 4.14 6.64 -9.79
N LYS A 45 4.71 6.87 -10.99
CA LYS A 45 4.48 6.07 -12.19
C LYS A 45 4.91 4.60 -12.05
N ASP A 46 6.04 4.34 -11.39
CA ASP A 46 6.53 2.97 -11.19
C ASP A 46 5.61 2.17 -10.28
N VAL A 47 5.16 2.80 -9.18
CA VAL A 47 4.17 2.21 -8.29
C VAL A 47 2.87 1.95 -9.05
N ALA A 48 2.38 2.91 -9.84
CA ALA A 48 1.18 2.73 -10.65
C ALA A 48 1.28 1.51 -11.60
N LEU A 49 2.40 1.37 -12.32
CA LEU A 49 2.65 0.24 -13.20
C LEU A 49 2.70 -1.10 -12.45
N THR A 50 3.36 -1.14 -11.29
CA THR A 50 3.47 -2.37 -10.49
C THR A 50 2.13 -2.78 -9.87
N THR A 51 1.34 -1.83 -9.37
CA THR A 51 -0.01 -2.07 -8.84
C THR A 51 -0.93 -2.57 -9.94
N ARG A 52 -0.95 -1.91 -11.11
CA ARG A 52 -1.69 -2.35 -12.29
C ARG A 52 -1.35 -3.79 -12.69
N ARG A 53 -0.06 -4.10 -12.83
CA ARG A 53 0.40 -5.47 -13.16
C ARG A 53 -0.05 -6.49 -12.12
N THR A 54 0.06 -6.17 -10.84
CA THR A 54 -0.35 -7.06 -9.75
C THR A 54 -1.85 -7.32 -9.78
N ARG A 55 -2.64 -6.26 -10.00
CA ARG A 55 -4.10 -6.33 -10.13
C ARG A 55 -4.50 -7.17 -11.34
N SER A 56 -3.98 -6.89 -12.54
CA SER A 56 -4.23 -7.68 -13.75
C SER A 56 -3.85 -9.16 -13.59
N ARG A 57 -2.75 -9.46 -12.89
CA ARG A 57 -2.35 -10.84 -12.61
C ARG A 57 -3.36 -11.52 -11.67
N ASN A 58 -3.75 -10.84 -10.59
CA ASN A 58 -4.65 -11.43 -9.61
C ASN A 58 -6.07 -11.61 -10.17
N THR A 59 -6.56 -10.69 -11.00
CA THR A 59 -7.84 -10.84 -11.72
C THR A 59 -7.81 -12.02 -12.68
N ALA A 60 -6.73 -12.19 -13.47
CA ALA A 60 -6.57 -13.35 -14.33
C ALA A 60 -6.58 -14.67 -13.54
N CYS A 61 -5.84 -14.74 -12.42
CA CYS A 61 -5.88 -15.92 -11.54
C CYS A 61 -7.27 -16.17 -10.94
N PHE A 62 -8.03 -15.11 -10.63
CA PHE A 62 -9.39 -15.25 -10.11
C PHE A 62 -10.35 -15.80 -11.18
N GLN A 63 -10.25 -15.31 -12.41
CA GLN A 63 -11.03 -15.82 -13.55
C GLN A 63 -10.72 -17.29 -13.85
N GLU A 64 -9.44 -17.68 -13.81
CA GLU A 64 -9.04 -19.07 -13.97
C GLU A 64 -9.59 -19.97 -12.85
N LEU A 65 -9.58 -19.47 -11.61
CA LEU A 65 -10.15 -20.17 -10.47
C LEU A 65 -11.67 -20.33 -10.63
N MET A 66 -12.37 -19.29 -11.09
CA MET A 66 -13.80 -19.34 -11.39
C MET A 66 -14.13 -20.42 -12.42
N GLY A 67 -13.35 -20.51 -13.50
CA GLY A 67 -13.53 -21.54 -14.53
C GLY A 67 -13.32 -22.98 -14.03
N LYS A 68 -12.57 -23.15 -12.93
CA LYS A 68 -12.33 -24.46 -12.28
C LYS A 68 -13.32 -24.78 -11.16
N THR A 69 -14.13 -23.82 -10.73
CA THR A 69 -15.10 -24.01 -9.64
C THR A 69 -16.50 -24.27 -10.16
N ALA A 70 -17.21 -25.19 -9.51
CA ALA A 70 -18.62 -25.42 -9.80
C ALA A 70 -19.45 -24.22 -9.31
N LEU A 71 -20.12 -23.54 -10.25
CA LEU A 71 -21.01 -22.41 -9.97
C LEU A 71 -22.46 -22.84 -9.73
N ILE A 72 -22.80 -24.08 -10.08
CA ILE A 72 -24.13 -24.68 -9.92
C ILE A 72 -23.94 -26.07 -9.29
N GLY A 73 -24.75 -26.41 -8.29
CA GLY A 73 -24.76 -27.74 -7.68
C GLY A 73 -25.35 -27.74 -6.28
N ASP A 74 -25.08 -28.81 -5.54
CA ASP A 74 -25.59 -29.00 -4.17
C ASP A 74 -25.08 -27.92 -3.21
N LEU A 75 -25.85 -27.67 -2.15
CA LEU A 75 -25.52 -26.69 -1.11
C LEU A 75 -24.10 -26.86 -0.54
N LYS A 76 -23.67 -28.10 -0.27
CA LYS A 76 -22.35 -28.40 0.30
C LYS A 76 -21.22 -28.03 -0.68
N THR A 77 -21.42 -28.30 -1.97
CA THR A 77 -20.45 -28.04 -3.03
C THR A 77 -20.35 -26.54 -3.33
N ILE A 78 -21.50 -25.84 -3.36
CA ILE A 78 -21.55 -24.39 -3.56
C ILE A 78 -20.96 -23.63 -2.37
N LYS A 79 -21.25 -24.06 -1.13
CA LYS A 79 -20.64 -23.46 0.06
C LYS A 79 -19.11 -23.57 0.05
N LYS A 80 -18.58 -24.76 -0.26
CA LYS A 80 -17.13 -24.96 -0.42
C LYS A 80 -16.54 -24.08 -1.53
N SER A 81 -17.23 -23.94 -2.66
CA SER A 81 -16.80 -23.10 -3.77
C SER A 81 -16.81 -21.62 -3.39
N ASN A 82 -17.84 -21.15 -2.70
CA ASN A 82 -17.92 -19.79 -2.16
C ASN A 82 -16.79 -19.50 -1.16
N ASP A 83 -16.54 -20.42 -0.22
CA ASP A 83 -15.48 -20.26 0.78
C ASP A 83 -14.09 -20.21 0.12
N ARG A 84 -13.87 -21.02 -0.92
CA ARG A 84 -12.63 -21.00 -1.73
C ARG A 84 -12.45 -19.67 -2.45
N LEU A 85 -13.51 -19.16 -3.08
CA LEU A 85 -13.49 -17.87 -3.78
C LEU A 85 -13.27 -16.71 -2.81
N LYS A 86 -14.00 -16.68 -1.69
CA LYS A 86 -13.82 -15.68 -0.61
C LYS A 86 -12.40 -15.72 -0.02
N SER A 87 -11.87 -16.91 0.24
CA SER A 87 -10.50 -17.07 0.74
C SER A 87 -9.47 -16.51 -0.24
N PHE A 88 -9.64 -16.76 -1.54
CA PHE A 88 -8.79 -16.19 -2.57
C PHE A 88 -8.87 -14.66 -2.59
N LEU A 89 -10.09 -14.10 -2.60
CA LEU A 89 -10.31 -12.65 -2.60
C LEU A 89 -9.69 -11.98 -1.37
N ASN A 90 -9.84 -12.57 -0.18
CA ASN A 90 -9.22 -12.08 1.05
C ASN A 90 -7.70 -12.10 0.96
N LYS A 91 -7.11 -13.23 0.54
CA LYS A 91 -5.66 -13.41 0.44
C LYS A 91 -5.01 -12.47 -0.58
N LYS A 92 -5.77 -12.05 -1.60
CA LYS A 92 -5.31 -11.15 -2.67
C LYS A 92 -5.78 -9.70 -2.51
N HIS A 93 -6.48 -9.37 -1.43
CA HIS A 93 -7.05 -8.04 -1.19
C HIS A 93 -8.00 -7.54 -2.29
N MET A 94 -8.81 -8.43 -2.87
CA MET A 94 -9.71 -8.15 -4.00
C MET A 94 -11.19 -8.17 -3.63
N THR A 95 -11.52 -8.23 -2.34
CA THR A 95 -12.90 -8.30 -1.85
C THR A 95 -13.79 -7.14 -2.31
N LYS A 96 -13.19 -5.97 -2.58
CA LYS A 96 -13.89 -4.79 -3.08
C LYS A 96 -14.32 -4.90 -4.55
N PHE A 97 -13.74 -5.83 -5.32
CA PHE A 97 -13.99 -5.93 -6.76
C PHE A 97 -15.09 -6.93 -7.11
N TYR A 98 -15.35 -7.91 -6.24
CA TYR A 98 -16.29 -8.99 -6.52
C TYR A 98 -17.25 -9.19 -5.36
N LYS A 99 -18.55 -9.25 -5.67
CA LYS A 99 -19.61 -9.63 -4.74
C LYS A 99 -20.07 -11.04 -5.05
N LEU A 100 -20.17 -11.88 -4.02
CA LEU A 100 -20.53 -13.29 -4.13
C LEU A 100 -21.87 -13.52 -3.43
N ASN A 101 -22.90 -13.85 -4.21
CA ASN A 101 -24.25 -14.13 -3.74
C ASN A 101 -24.61 -15.60 -4.02
N MET A 102 -25.25 -16.27 -3.07
CA MET A 102 -25.76 -17.63 -3.23
C MET A 102 -27.27 -17.57 -3.32
N GLU A 103 -27.84 -18.12 -4.37
CA GLU A 103 -29.29 -18.18 -4.59
C GLU A 103 -29.74 -19.63 -4.80
N LYS A 104 -30.97 -19.95 -4.38
CA LYS A 104 -31.61 -21.24 -4.67
C LYS A 104 -32.29 -21.13 -6.04
N ALA A 105 -32.07 -22.10 -6.93
CA ALA A 105 -32.76 -22.11 -8.23
C ALA A 105 -34.26 -22.39 -8.03
N GLU A 106 -35.13 -21.65 -8.72
CA GLU A 106 -36.60 -21.76 -8.57
C GLU A 106 -37.19 -23.03 -9.20
N GLN A 107 -36.44 -23.74 -10.05
CA GLN A 107 -36.87 -24.97 -10.70
C GLN A 107 -35.97 -26.14 -10.30
N GLY A 108 -36.41 -26.91 -9.29
CA GLY A 108 -35.78 -28.14 -8.84
C GLY A 108 -35.32 -28.06 -7.40
N ASP A 109 -35.89 -28.93 -6.55
CA ASP A 109 -35.45 -29.04 -5.16
C ASP A 109 -33.94 -29.32 -5.09
N GLU A 110 -33.25 -28.52 -4.26
CA GLU A 110 -31.84 -28.63 -3.87
C GLU A 110 -30.72 -28.10 -4.79
N VAL A 111 -31.02 -27.37 -5.88
CA VAL A 111 -29.96 -26.73 -6.69
C VAL A 111 -29.66 -25.31 -6.24
N TYR A 112 -28.38 -25.01 -5.98
CA TYR A 112 -27.89 -23.68 -5.62
C TYR A 112 -26.98 -23.09 -6.71
N ILE A 113 -27.09 -21.79 -6.93
CA ILE A 113 -26.29 -21.03 -7.89
C ILE A 113 -25.45 -20.00 -7.12
N LEU A 114 -24.15 -19.96 -7.43
CA LEU A 114 -23.24 -18.92 -6.96
C LEU A 114 -23.14 -17.82 -8.03
N LYS A 115 -23.78 -16.68 -7.78
CA LYS A 115 -23.63 -15.48 -8.62
C LYS A 115 -22.41 -14.70 -8.17
N VAL A 116 -21.55 -14.39 -9.14
CA VAL A 116 -20.38 -13.53 -8.95
C VAL A 116 -20.61 -12.25 -9.74
N GLU A 117 -20.76 -11.15 -9.03
CA GLU A 117 -20.94 -9.82 -9.60
C GLU A 117 -19.62 -9.06 -9.55
N GLU A 118 -19.18 -8.56 -10.69
CA GLU A 118 -18.02 -7.69 -10.79
C GLU A 118 -18.42 -6.23 -10.59
N MET A 119 -17.83 -5.58 -9.60
CA MET A 119 -18.05 -4.16 -9.28
C MET A 119 -17.11 -3.29 -10.11
N LYS A 120 -17.51 -2.99 -11.35
CA LYS A 120 -16.72 -2.16 -12.28
C LYS A 120 -16.35 -0.80 -11.69
N ASP A 121 -17.28 -0.11 -11.05
CA ASP A 121 -17.05 1.19 -10.41
C ASP A 121 -15.95 1.13 -9.34
N ALA A 122 -15.83 0.01 -8.62
CA ALA A 122 -14.79 -0.16 -7.61
C ALA A 122 -13.41 -0.40 -8.25
N ILE A 123 -13.38 -1.12 -9.38
CA ILE A 123 -12.16 -1.36 -10.15
C ILE A 123 -11.66 -0.06 -10.78
N GLU A 124 -12.54 0.72 -11.42
CA GLU A 124 -12.20 2.00 -12.04
C GLU A 124 -11.69 3.02 -11.00
N LYS A 125 -12.33 3.07 -9.83
CA LYS A 125 -11.84 3.92 -8.72
C LYS A 125 -10.45 3.51 -8.26
N GLU A 126 -10.19 2.22 -8.07
CA GLU A 126 -8.85 1.76 -7.67
C GLU A 126 -7.82 2.02 -8.79
N GLU A 127 -8.20 1.86 -10.06
CA GLU A 127 -7.38 2.21 -11.21
C GLU A 127 -6.97 3.68 -11.23
N SER A 128 -7.90 4.59 -10.91
CA SER A 128 -7.62 6.01 -10.83
C SER A 128 -6.65 6.38 -9.70
N LEU A 129 -6.57 5.54 -8.66
CA LEU A 129 -5.73 5.73 -7.48
C LEU A 129 -4.33 5.10 -7.62
N ASP A 130 -4.09 4.32 -8.66
CA ASP A 130 -2.83 3.61 -8.85
C ASP A 130 -1.63 4.57 -8.80
N GLY A 131 -0.75 4.37 -7.81
CA GLY A 131 0.46 5.16 -7.64
C GLY A 131 0.24 6.60 -7.16
N ARG A 132 -0.99 6.99 -6.83
CA ARG A 132 -1.31 8.29 -6.24
C ARG A 132 -1.32 8.22 -4.73
N TYR A 133 -0.81 9.25 -4.09
CA TYR A 133 -0.87 9.42 -2.65
C TYR A 133 -0.98 10.90 -2.29
N PHE A 134 -1.49 11.16 -1.09
CA PHE A 134 -1.62 12.51 -0.56
C PHE A 134 -0.76 12.64 0.69
N ILE A 135 -0.05 13.76 0.79
CA ILE A 135 0.65 14.19 2.00
C ILE A 135 -0.16 15.32 2.60
N GLN A 136 -0.56 15.17 3.86
CA GLN A 136 -1.16 16.25 4.64
C GLN A 136 -0.06 16.85 5.51
N THR A 137 0.08 18.17 5.48
CA THR A 137 1.09 18.89 6.26
C THR A 137 0.58 20.27 6.69
N GLU A 138 1.14 20.80 7.78
CA GLU A 138 0.92 22.17 8.27
C GLU A 138 2.22 23.00 8.22
N VAL A 139 3.21 22.52 7.46
CA VAL A 139 4.50 23.20 7.31
C VAL A 139 4.32 24.53 6.57
N SER A 140 5.09 25.53 7.00
CA SER A 140 5.15 26.88 6.41
C SER A 140 5.19 26.86 4.88
N GLU A 141 4.60 27.87 4.26
CA GLU A 141 4.65 28.11 2.81
C GLU A 141 6.08 28.30 2.29
N GLU A 142 7.03 28.58 3.17
CA GLU A 142 8.46 28.68 2.84
C GLU A 142 9.05 27.36 2.31
N MET A 143 8.43 26.21 2.62
CA MET A 143 8.87 24.91 2.14
C MET A 143 8.13 24.54 0.85
N ASP A 144 8.89 24.28 -0.20
CA ASP A 144 8.33 23.93 -1.52
C ASP A 144 7.70 22.52 -1.52
N LYS A 145 6.75 22.30 -2.45
CA LYS A 145 6.05 21.03 -2.60
C LYS A 145 7.00 19.86 -2.88
N GLU A 146 8.10 20.10 -3.60
CA GLU A 146 9.12 19.10 -3.88
C GLU A 146 9.92 18.72 -2.63
N GLU A 147 10.27 19.70 -1.80
CA GLU A 147 10.99 19.48 -0.55
C GLU A 147 10.14 18.69 0.45
N ILE A 148 8.84 18.96 0.50
CA ILE A 148 7.90 18.23 1.37
C ILE A 148 7.79 16.77 0.91
N GLU A 149 7.68 16.53 -0.40
CA GLU A 149 7.66 15.20 -0.99
C GLU A 149 8.94 14.42 -0.69
N TRP A 150 10.09 15.07 -0.83
CA TRP A 150 11.40 14.51 -0.50
C TRP A 150 11.52 14.17 0.98
N SER A 151 11.06 15.08 1.85
CA SER A 151 11.09 14.90 3.31
C SER A 151 10.20 13.73 3.74
N TYR A 152 9.03 13.60 3.13
CA TYR A 152 8.15 12.44 3.31
C TYR A 152 8.82 11.13 2.87
N LYS A 153 9.51 11.11 1.71
CA LYS A 153 10.29 9.94 1.28
C LYS A 153 11.44 9.63 2.26
N CYS A 154 12.04 10.63 2.87
CA CYS A 154 13.08 10.43 3.88
C CYS A 154 12.53 9.78 5.16
N LEU A 155 11.28 10.04 5.53
CA LEU A 155 10.63 9.35 6.66
C LEU A 155 10.60 7.83 6.46
N GLN A 156 10.40 7.35 5.22
CA GLN A 156 10.46 5.91 4.92
C GLN A 156 11.84 5.30 5.19
N LYS A 157 12.94 6.07 5.02
CA LYS A 157 14.29 5.62 5.39
C LYS A 157 14.40 5.43 6.90
N VAL A 158 13.82 6.35 7.67
CA VAL A 158 13.77 6.26 9.14
C VAL A 158 12.96 5.03 9.58
N GLU A 159 11.80 4.77 8.97
CA GLU A 159 11.03 3.55 9.24
C GLU A 159 11.81 2.27 8.94
N ARG A 160 12.57 2.25 7.83
CA ARG A 160 13.45 1.13 7.49
C ARG A 160 14.54 0.93 8.55
N ALA A 161 15.18 2.00 9.01
CA ALA A 161 16.18 1.94 10.07
C ALA A 161 15.58 1.39 11.38
N PHE A 162 14.39 1.84 11.77
CA PHE A 162 13.69 1.27 12.93
C PHE A 162 13.34 -0.20 12.74
N ARG A 163 12.94 -0.61 11.54
CA ARG A 163 12.66 -2.02 11.23
C ARG A 163 13.92 -2.87 11.35
N PHE A 164 15.04 -2.40 10.81
CA PHE A 164 16.33 -3.07 10.91
C PHE A 164 16.75 -3.25 12.38
N ILE A 165 16.71 -2.17 13.16
CA ILE A 165 16.99 -2.20 14.60
C ILE A 165 16.10 -3.22 15.34
N LYS A 166 14.82 -3.30 14.99
CA LYS A 166 13.87 -4.20 15.67
C LYS A 166 14.06 -5.67 15.32
N HIS A 167 14.42 -5.98 14.08
CA HIS A 167 14.47 -7.37 13.60
C HIS A 167 15.88 -7.95 13.58
N GLU A 168 16.86 -7.20 13.10
CA GLU A 168 18.24 -7.69 12.92
C GLU A 168 19.08 -7.49 14.18
N LEU A 169 18.86 -6.37 14.89
CA LEU A 169 19.62 -6.03 16.10
C LEU A 169 18.85 -6.30 17.41
N ASP A 170 17.61 -6.78 17.30
CA ASP A 170 16.72 -7.14 18.39
C ASP A 170 16.75 -6.13 19.57
N ILE A 171 16.46 -4.86 19.29
CA ILE A 171 16.46 -3.81 20.32
C ILE A 171 15.47 -4.07 21.49
N ARG A 172 14.62 -5.09 21.40
CA ARG A 172 13.67 -5.49 22.44
C ARG A 172 14.14 -6.77 23.15
N PRO A 173 15.22 -6.72 23.94
CA PRO A 173 15.82 -7.92 24.49
C PRO A 173 14.88 -8.56 25.53
N VAL A 174 14.60 -9.84 25.35
CA VAL A 174 13.72 -10.61 26.25
C VAL A 174 14.38 -10.89 27.61
N HIS A 175 15.72 -10.97 27.66
CA HIS A 175 16.47 -11.48 28.82
C HIS A 175 17.21 -10.41 29.62
N VAL A 176 17.16 -9.14 29.21
CA VAL A 176 17.92 -8.05 29.86
C VAL A 176 17.02 -7.31 30.84
N ARG A 177 17.33 -7.39 32.14
CA ARG A 177 16.48 -6.81 33.22
C ARG A 177 17.13 -5.65 34.00
N LYS A 178 18.46 -5.55 33.99
CA LYS A 178 19.20 -4.49 34.72
C LYS A 178 19.31 -3.24 33.85
N GLU A 179 19.03 -2.07 34.40
CA GLU A 179 19.05 -0.79 33.70
C GLU A 179 20.36 -0.54 32.93
N THR A 180 21.50 -0.79 33.57
CA THR A 180 22.83 -0.63 32.94
C THR A 180 23.00 -1.52 31.69
N ARG A 181 22.49 -2.75 31.74
CA ARG A 181 22.53 -3.68 30.61
C ARG A 181 21.54 -3.30 29.51
N ILE A 182 20.37 -2.75 29.86
CA ILE A 182 19.40 -2.22 28.89
C ILE A 182 20.04 -1.06 28.11
N ARG A 183 20.66 -0.10 28.82
CA ARG A 183 21.37 1.02 28.18
C ARG A 183 22.49 0.53 27.28
N GLY A 184 23.29 -0.43 27.74
CA GLY A 184 24.34 -1.06 26.93
C GLY A 184 23.81 -1.73 25.66
N HIS A 185 22.70 -2.48 25.77
CA HIS A 185 22.07 -3.14 24.62
C HIS A 185 21.56 -2.15 23.57
N VAL A 186 20.88 -1.10 24.03
CA VAL A 186 20.40 -0.01 23.15
C VAL A 186 21.58 0.69 22.48
N MET A 187 22.66 0.95 23.21
CA MET A 187 23.87 1.58 22.66
C MET A 187 24.52 0.73 21.58
N ILE A 188 24.69 -0.57 21.82
CA ILE A 188 25.27 -1.51 20.83
C ILE A 188 24.36 -1.60 19.60
N SER A 189 23.05 -1.68 19.79
CA SER A 189 22.06 -1.68 18.69
C SER A 189 22.14 -0.39 17.87
N TYR A 190 22.30 0.76 18.54
CA TYR A 190 22.48 2.04 17.86
C TYR A 190 23.78 2.08 17.05
N PHE A 191 24.90 1.60 17.61
CA PHE A 191 26.15 1.51 16.87
C PHE A 191 26.07 0.55 15.68
N GLY A 192 25.36 -0.58 15.81
CA GLY A 192 25.09 -1.49 14.70
C GLY A 192 24.29 -0.83 13.58
N LEU A 193 23.30 0.01 13.91
CA LEU A 193 22.60 0.81 12.89
C LEU A 193 23.56 1.84 12.25
N LEU A 194 24.35 2.54 13.06
CA LEU A 194 25.26 3.58 12.57
C LEU A 194 26.29 3.00 11.59
N THR A 195 26.85 1.83 11.89
CA THR A 195 27.79 1.16 10.99
C THR A 195 27.11 0.71 9.70
N GLU A 196 25.88 0.19 9.75
CA GLU A 196 25.09 -0.13 8.55
C GLU A 196 24.86 1.10 7.67
N VAL A 197 24.42 2.21 8.25
CA VAL A 197 24.17 3.45 7.49
C VAL A 197 25.45 4.01 6.88
N LEU A 198 26.55 4.03 7.63
CA LEU A 198 27.84 4.53 7.14
C LEU A 198 28.42 3.64 6.04
N THR A 199 28.30 2.32 6.18
CA THR A 199 28.73 1.38 5.14
C THR A 199 27.87 1.49 3.89
N GLU A 200 26.55 1.63 4.01
CA GLU A 200 25.65 1.89 2.88
C GLU A 200 26.03 3.20 2.16
N LYS A 201 26.31 4.27 2.90
CA LYS A 201 26.73 5.55 2.33
C LYS A 201 28.04 5.42 1.56
N LYS A 202 29.05 4.78 2.16
CA LYS A 202 30.35 4.58 1.53
C LYS A 202 30.28 3.66 0.31
N LEU A 203 29.43 2.63 0.36
CA LEU A 203 29.20 1.75 -0.78
C LEU A 203 28.54 2.50 -1.95
N LYS A 204 27.59 3.41 -1.69
CA LYS A 204 27.02 4.27 -2.73
C LYS A 204 28.05 5.19 -3.38
N GLU A 205 28.96 5.74 -2.59
CA GLU A 205 30.03 6.61 -3.09
C GLU A 205 31.02 5.85 -3.98
N VAL A 206 31.38 4.61 -3.62
CA VAL A 206 32.34 3.79 -4.38
C VAL A 206 31.70 3.07 -5.57
N PHE A 207 30.45 2.63 -5.46
CA PHE A 207 29.74 1.84 -6.47
C PHE A 207 28.33 2.39 -6.78
N PRO A 208 28.20 3.61 -7.32
CA PRO A 208 26.90 4.24 -7.58
C PRO A 208 26.03 3.41 -8.55
N ASP A 209 26.65 2.90 -9.60
CA ASP A 209 26.03 2.09 -10.66
C ASP A 209 25.44 0.76 -10.18
N ALA A 210 26.02 0.17 -9.14
CA ALA A 210 25.54 -1.07 -8.53
C ALA A 210 24.37 -0.77 -7.58
N TYR A 211 24.41 0.34 -6.85
CA TYR A 211 23.37 0.67 -5.88
C TYR A 211 22.05 1.12 -6.53
N ASP A 212 22.11 1.92 -7.61
CA ASP A 212 20.92 2.45 -8.27
C ASP A 212 20.19 1.42 -9.16
N ARG A 213 20.93 0.48 -9.76
CA ARG A 213 20.34 -0.58 -10.60
C ARG A 213 19.72 -1.73 -9.79
N GLU A 214 20.04 -1.83 -8.49
CA GLU A 214 19.75 -3.01 -7.65
C GLU A 214 18.68 -2.86 -6.57
N GLN A 215 17.79 -1.85 -6.62
CA GLN A 215 16.55 -1.93 -5.81
C GLN A 215 15.73 -3.23 -6.09
N LYS A 216 16.00 -3.90 -7.22
CA LYS A 216 15.46 -5.23 -7.56
C LYS A 216 16.15 -6.40 -6.83
N TRP A 217 17.43 -6.33 -6.46
CA TRP A 217 18.18 -7.43 -5.84
C TRP A 217 18.02 -7.49 -4.32
N ILE A 218 17.90 -6.34 -3.65
CA ILE A 218 17.63 -6.29 -2.19
C ILE A 218 16.28 -6.97 -1.85
N LYS A 219 15.31 -6.96 -2.77
CA LYS A 219 14.05 -7.72 -2.63
C LYS A 219 14.24 -9.24 -2.73
N LYS A 220 15.31 -9.72 -3.36
CA LYS A 220 15.57 -11.13 -3.65
C LYS A 220 16.29 -11.86 -2.50
N ILE A 221 17.00 -11.13 -1.65
CA ILE A 221 17.66 -11.66 -0.43
C ILE A 221 16.64 -11.86 0.72
N ARG A 222 15.42 -11.33 0.60
CA ARG A 222 14.32 -11.45 1.59
C ARG A 222 13.36 -12.61 1.33
N ARG A 223 13.87 -13.77 0.88
CA ARG A 223 13.10 -15.02 0.81
C ARG A 223 13.81 -16.12 1.57
#